data_AF-A0A102JNF3-F1
#
_entry.id   AF-A0A102JNF3-F1
#
_cell.length_a   1.000
_cell.length_b   1.000
_cell.length_c   1.000
_cell.angle_alpha   90.00
_cell.angle_beta   90.00
_cell.angle_gamma   90.00
#
_symmetry.space_group_name_H-M   'P 1'
#
loop_
_entity.id
_entity.type
_entity.pdbx_description
1 polymer ?
#
loop_
_entity_poly.entity_id
_entity_poly.type
_entity_poly.pdbx_seq_one_letter_code
_entity_poly.pdbx_strand_id
1 'polypeptide(L)'
;MTPQAFLDARDFLLRHRTDYETAYRDFQWPAPDPFNWALDYFDVIARGNDKPALWIVDAATGTGDPYSFAQMSERSSRIANWLRAIGVARGDRILLMLPNRVELWDAMLAAMKLGAVVLPATTQLSADDVRDRVQIGGAKYAIVDENETAKFDQPDLGLAQRIVAGAPRAGWLAMNDGYAAPAAFEPDGVTHSSDPMLLYFTSGTTSKPKLVEHTHRTYPVGSLSTMYWVGLQPGDIHWNISSPGWAKHAWSCFYAPWNAQACVFAFNYARFEPKVVLDALVKYQVTTLCAPPTVWRMLVQQPLASFDVKLREIVGAGEPLNPEIIERVKKAWGITIRDGYGQTETTCLIGNSPGQPVVAGSMGRPMPGYRIELLDPDGAPVSEGEVALPVGAGVERPVGLMTGYANNPDATAHAMRDGHYRTSDIAMRRDDGYYVYIGRADDVFKSSDYRLSPFELESVLIEHPAIAEAAVVPSPDPVRLAVAKTFITLRQGYEASPALALEIFRFSREKLAPYKRIRRLQFAELPKTISGKIRRVELRRREIERGDDTSARMPGEYWEEDFAAELK
;
A
#
# COMPACT_ATOMS: atom_id res chain seq x y z
N MET A 1 -25.78 -2.13 18.24
CA MET A 1 -26.30 -1.70 16.91
C MET A 1 -25.89 -2.79 15.92
N THR A 2 -26.82 -3.36 15.15
CA THR A 2 -26.65 -4.63 14.42
C THR A 2 -25.68 -4.52 13.21
N PRO A 3 -25.21 -5.66 12.66
CA PRO A 3 -24.54 -5.77 11.35
C PRO A 3 -25.18 -4.95 10.21
N GLN A 4 -26.48 -4.65 10.34
CA GLN A 4 -27.28 -3.94 9.35
C GLN A 4 -26.71 -2.56 8.99
N ALA A 5 -26.22 -1.78 9.96
CA ALA A 5 -25.69 -0.45 9.66
C ALA A 5 -24.48 -0.50 8.71
N PHE A 6 -23.62 -1.52 8.86
CA PHE A 6 -22.51 -1.76 7.95
C PHE A 6 -23.00 -2.16 6.56
N LEU A 7 -23.99 -3.07 6.48
CA LEU A 7 -24.59 -3.50 5.22
C LEU A 7 -25.25 -2.33 4.47
N ASP A 8 -26.01 -1.48 5.17
CA ASP A 8 -26.68 -0.33 4.58
C ASP A 8 -25.68 0.67 3.98
N ALA A 9 -24.58 0.96 4.71
CA ALA A 9 -23.52 1.84 4.24
C ALA A 9 -22.76 1.23 3.03
N ARG A 10 -22.49 -0.07 3.07
CA ARG A 10 -21.90 -0.80 1.94
C ARG A 10 -22.81 -0.74 0.71
N ASP A 11 -24.08 -1.12 0.86
CA ASP A 11 -25.04 -1.21 -0.22
C ASP A 11 -25.35 0.16 -0.81
N PHE A 12 -25.32 1.22 0.00
CA PHE A 12 -25.37 2.59 -0.47
C PHE A 12 -24.20 2.88 -1.45
N LEU A 13 -22.96 2.57 -1.09
CA LEU A 13 -21.81 2.78 -1.97
C LEU A 13 -21.86 1.93 -3.24
N LEU A 14 -22.36 0.68 -3.15
CA LEU A 14 -22.55 -0.18 -4.32
C LEU A 14 -23.60 0.40 -5.27
N ARG A 15 -24.73 0.91 -4.76
CA ARG A 15 -25.78 1.57 -5.57
C ARG A 15 -25.27 2.83 -6.26
N HIS A 16 -24.43 3.63 -5.60
CA HIS A 16 -23.91 4.90 -6.11
C HIS A 16 -22.48 4.79 -6.67
N ARG A 17 -22.04 3.58 -7.06
CA ARG A 17 -20.65 3.31 -7.50
C ARG A 17 -20.14 4.17 -8.66
N THR A 18 -21.04 4.68 -9.51
CA THR A 18 -20.74 5.56 -10.65
C THR A 18 -21.27 6.98 -10.49
N ASP A 19 -21.88 7.29 -9.34
CA ASP A 19 -22.41 8.61 -9.01
C ASP A 19 -21.65 9.16 -7.80
N TYR A 20 -20.49 9.77 -8.09
CA TYR A 20 -19.62 10.32 -7.07
C TYR A 20 -20.27 11.42 -6.24
N GLU A 21 -21.03 12.32 -6.87
CA GLU A 21 -21.58 13.47 -6.16
C GLU A 21 -22.58 13.03 -5.09
N THR A 22 -23.47 12.08 -5.41
CA THR A 22 -24.37 11.50 -4.42
C THR A 22 -23.62 10.69 -3.38
N ALA A 23 -22.67 9.84 -3.79
CA ALA A 23 -21.90 9.03 -2.85
C ALA A 23 -21.11 9.90 -1.85
N TYR A 24 -20.45 10.95 -2.32
CA TYR A 24 -19.63 11.83 -1.48
C TYR A 24 -20.46 12.73 -0.53
N ARG A 25 -21.62 13.20 -1.01
CA ARG A 25 -22.54 14.04 -0.24
C ARG A 25 -23.27 13.26 0.86
N ASP A 26 -23.82 12.10 0.52
CA ASP A 26 -24.82 11.43 1.37
C ASP A 26 -24.26 10.23 2.14
N PHE A 27 -23.07 9.72 1.80
CA PHE A 27 -22.46 8.63 2.56
C PHE A 27 -22.11 9.07 3.99
N GLN A 28 -22.49 8.23 4.94
CA GLN A 28 -22.14 8.36 6.35
C GLN A 28 -21.44 7.10 6.81
N TRP A 29 -20.40 7.25 7.62
CA TRP A 29 -19.72 6.10 8.18
C TRP A 29 -20.66 5.35 9.13
N PRO A 30 -20.75 4.02 9.05
CA PRO A 30 -21.46 3.29 10.07
C PRO A 30 -20.63 3.29 11.37
N ALA A 31 -21.33 3.33 12.49
CA ALA A 31 -20.75 3.23 13.83
C ALA A 31 -21.30 1.97 14.54
N PRO A 32 -21.08 0.77 14.00
CA PRO A 32 -21.53 -0.44 14.66
C PRO A 32 -20.74 -0.62 15.95
N ASP A 33 -21.44 -0.76 17.07
CA ASP A 33 -20.87 -1.18 18.35
C ASP A 33 -21.95 -1.96 19.15
N PRO A 34 -21.62 -3.10 19.76
CA PRO A 34 -20.39 -3.90 19.54
C PRO A 34 -20.21 -4.33 18.07
N PHE A 35 -18.99 -4.66 17.66
CA PHE A 35 -18.70 -5.08 16.29
C PHE A 35 -17.43 -5.91 16.16
N ASN A 36 -17.57 -7.13 15.65
CA ASN A 36 -16.50 -8.01 15.20
C ASN A 36 -16.69 -8.33 13.71
N TRP A 37 -15.87 -7.76 12.83
CA TRP A 37 -16.06 -7.94 11.39
C TRP A 37 -16.13 -9.41 10.92
N ALA A 38 -15.40 -10.33 11.55
CA ALA A 38 -15.46 -11.74 11.18
C ALA A 38 -16.81 -12.38 11.57
N LEU A 39 -17.29 -12.16 12.79
CA LEU A 39 -18.52 -12.77 13.30
C LEU A 39 -19.79 -12.05 12.79
N ASP A 40 -19.76 -10.72 12.81
CA ASP A 40 -20.92 -9.86 12.55
C ASP A 40 -21.12 -9.57 11.06
N TYR A 41 -20.08 -9.69 10.24
CA TYR A 41 -20.19 -9.47 8.80
C TYR A 41 -19.79 -10.70 7.98
N PHE A 42 -18.55 -11.17 8.08
CA PHE A 42 -18.04 -12.23 7.20
C PHE A 42 -18.81 -13.55 7.37
N ASP A 43 -18.96 -14.04 8.60
CA ASP A 43 -19.71 -15.27 8.89
C ASP A 43 -21.21 -15.15 8.54
N VAL A 44 -21.77 -13.94 8.64
CA VAL A 44 -23.17 -13.66 8.25
C VAL A 44 -23.35 -13.82 6.74
N ILE A 45 -22.47 -13.23 5.92
CA ILE A 45 -22.53 -13.38 4.46
C ILE A 45 -22.08 -14.77 3.98
N ALA A 46 -21.33 -15.50 4.81
CA ALA A 46 -20.83 -16.83 4.50
C ALA A 46 -21.85 -17.95 4.73
N ARG A 47 -22.85 -17.72 5.57
CA ARG A 47 -23.83 -18.75 5.94
C ARG A 47 -24.62 -19.24 4.72
N GLY A 48 -24.37 -20.49 4.32
CA GLY A 48 -25.00 -21.09 3.13
C GLY A 48 -24.52 -20.49 1.80
N ASN A 49 -23.38 -19.80 1.78
CA ASN A 49 -22.84 -19.16 0.60
C ASN A 49 -21.69 -19.98 0.01
N ASP A 50 -22.02 -20.80 -0.99
CA ASP A 50 -21.08 -21.66 -1.70
C ASP A 50 -20.32 -20.94 -2.84
N LYS A 51 -20.50 -19.61 -2.99
CA LYS A 51 -19.74 -18.84 -3.98
C LYS A 51 -18.27 -18.74 -3.56
N PRO A 52 -17.32 -18.72 -4.52
CA PRO A 52 -15.90 -18.52 -4.24
C PRO A 52 -15.63 -17.23 -3.44
N ALA A 53 -14.94 -17.36 -2.31
CA ALA A 53 -14.41 -16.26 -1.52
C ALA A 53 -12.92 -16.03 -1.77
N LEU A 54 -12.17 -17.12 -1.96
CA LEU A 54 -10.72 -17.11 -2.13
C LEU A 54 -10.34 -18.16 -3.17
N TRP A 55 -9.53 -17.77 -4.15
CA TRP A 55 -8.99 -18.66 -5.15
C TRP A 55 -7.49 -18.40 -5.30
N ILE A 56 -6.69 -19.36 -4.83
CA ILE A 56 -5.23 -19.30 -4.91
C ILE A 56 -4.78 -20.32 -5.94
N VAL A 57 -4.01 -19.88 -6.92
CA VAL A 57 -3.46 -20.73 -7.97
C VAL A 57 -1.94 -20.68 -7.93
N ASP A 58 -1.31 -21.85 -8.00
CA ASP A 58 0.13 -21.98 -8.16
C ASP A 58 0.50 -21.87 -9.65
N ALA A 59 1.45 -21.01 -9.99
CA ALA A 59 1.87 -20.77 -11.36
C ALA A 59 2.65 -21.94 -11.97
N ALA A 60 3.40 -22.70 -11.16
CA ALA A 60 4.23 -23.79 -11.63
C ALA A 60 3.37 -25.01 -12.02
N THR A 61 2.32 -25.30 -11.26
CA THR A 61 1.39 -26.40 -11.56
C THR A 61 0.18 -25.95 -12.38
N GLY A 62 -0.18 -24.67 -12.31
CA GLY A 62 -1.42 -24.15 -12.87
C GLY A 62 -2.68 -24.66 -12.15
N THR A 63 -2.53 -25.20 -10.94
CA THR A 63 -3.61 -25.78 -10.12
C THR A 63 -3.95 -24.90 -8.92
N GLY A 64 -5.19 -24.99 -8.46
CA GLY A 64 -5.69 -24.25 -7.32
C GLY A 64 -7.21 -24.27 -7.30
N ASP A 65 -7.80 -24.79 -6.23
CA ASP A 65 -9.25 -24.84 -6.09
C ASP A 65 -9.78 -23.63 -5.31
N PRO A 66 -10.93 -23.08 -5.71
CA PRO A 66 -11.56 -22.01 -4.97
C PRO A 66 -12.15 -22.52 -3.65
N TYR A 67 -11.97 -21.74 -2.58
CA TYR A 67 -12.66 -21.89 -1.30
C TYR A 67 -13.88 -20.98 -1.28
N SER A 68 -15.03 -21.53 -0.91
CA SER A 68 -16.26 -20.75 -0.76
C SER A 68 -16.26 -19.89 0.50
N PHE A 69 -17.17 -18.91 0.58
CA PHE A 69 -17.36 -18.14 1.81
C PHE A 69 -17.71 -19.05 3.00
N ALA A 70 -18.61 -20.02 2.80
CA ALA A 70 -18.97 -21.01 3.82
C ALA A 70 -17.76 -21.81 4.31
N GLN A 71 -16.90 -22.29 3.39
CA GLN A 71 -15.69 -23.01 3.74
C GLN A 71 -14.70 -22.15 4.51
N MET A 72 -14.47 -20.90 4.11
CA MET A 72 -13.57 -19.98 4.83
C MET A 72 -14.08 -19.67 6.25
N SER A 73 -15.39 -19.50 6.42
CA SER A 73 -16.01 -19.30 7.73
C SER A 73 -15.81 -20.52 8.64
N GLU A 74 -16.09 -21.73 8.12
CA GLU A 74 -15.90 -22.96 8.88
C GLU A 74 -14.43 -23.18 9.27
N ARG A 75 -13.52 -23.09 8.30
CA ARG A 75 -12.08 -23.31 8.50
C ARG A 75 -11.50 -22.36 9.54
N SER A 76 -11.82 -21.07 9.43
CA SER A 76 -11.36 -20.07 10.40
C SER A 76 -11.94 -20.29 11.80
N SER A 77 -13.16 -20.80 11.94
CA SER A 77 -13.72 -21.19 13.25
C SER A 77 -12.95 -22.34 13.89
N ARG A 78 -12.54 -23.34 13.10
CA ARG A 78 -11.70 -24.45 13.59
C ARG A 78 -10.35 -23.94 14.07
N ILE A 79 -9.68 -23.12 13.26
CA ILE A 79 -8.40 -22.49 13.63
C ILE A 79 -8.57 -21.62 14.88
N ALA A 80 -9.67 -20.86 15.03
CA ALA A 80 -9.93 -20.06 16.21
C ALA A 80 -10.05 -20.93 17.48
N ASN A 81 -10.82 -22.01 17.42
CA ASN A 81 -10.94 -22.96 18.54
C ASN A 81 -9.61 -23.61 18.91
N TRP A 82 -8.80 -23.96 17.91
CA TRP A 82 -7.48 -24.54 18.14
C TRP A 82 -6.50 -23.53 18.75
N LEU A 83 -6.43 -22.31 18.21
CA LEU A 83 -5.61 -21.22 18.75
C LEU A 83 -5.96 -20.95 20.23
N ARG A 84 -7.26 -20.95 20.57
CA ARG A 84 -7.72 -20.88 21.97
C ARG A 84 -7.17 -22.05 22.80
N ALA A 85 -7.27 -23.28 22.30
CA ALA A 85 -6.83 -24.48 23.02
C ALA A 85 -5.31 -24.48 23.31
N ILE A 86 -4.51 -23.87 22.45
CA ILE A 86 -3.05 -23.69 22.65
C ILE A 86 -2.71 -22.41 23.44
N GLY A 87 -3.73 -21.72 23.96
CA GLY A 87 -3.60 -20.64 24.93
C GLY A 87 -3.64 -19.22 24.37
N VAL A 88 -3.93 -19.00 23.09
CA VAL A 88 -4.15 -17.65 22.55
C VAL A 88 -5.39 -17.05 23.20
N ALA A 89 -5.22 -15.90 23.84
CA ALA A 89 -6.31 -15.16 24.48
C ALA A 89 -6.65 -13.86 23.75
N ARG A 90 -7.80 -13.28 24.08
CA ARG A 90 -8.20 -11.94 23.63
C ARG A 90 -7.11 -10.92 23.95
N GLY A 91 -6.76 -10.08 22.98
CA GLY A 91 -5.71 -9.05 23.10
C GLY A 91 -4.28 -9.56 22.90
N ASP A 92 -4.05 -10.88 22.87
CA ASP A 92 -2.73 -11.42 22.53
C ASP A 92 -2.36 -11.06 21.09
N ARG A 93 -1.06 -10.83 20.87
CA ARG A 93 -0.51 -10.40 19.59
C ARG A 93 0.14 -11.58 18.84
N ILE A 94 -0.27 -11.77 17.59
CA ILE A 94 0.20 -12.86 16.72
C ILE A 94 0.99 -12.26 15.55
N LEU A 95 2.29 -12.52 15.48
CA LEU A 95 3.06 -12.24 14.27
C LEU A 95 2.67 -13.24 13.17
N LEU A 96 2.26 -12.74 12.01
CA LEU A 96 1.80 -13.57 10.90
C LEU A 96 2.75 -13.38 9.70
N MET A 97 3.61 -14.36 9.45
CA MET A 97 4.56 -14.38 8.33
C MET A 97 4.25 -15.54 7.39
N LEU A 98 3.28 -15.35 6.51
CA LEU A 98 2.88 -16.33 5.50
C LEU A 98 2.87 -15.69 4.11
N PRO A 99 3.21 -16.44 3.04
CA PRO A 99 2.90 -16.04 1.68
C PRO A 99 1.38 -16.12 1.41
N ASN A 100 0.97 -15.88 0.17
CA ASN A 100 -0.43 -16.10 -0.23
C ASN A 100 -0.75 -17.60 -0.20
N ARG A 101 -1.25 -18.09 0.93
CA ARG A 101 -1.75 -19.44 1.14
C ARG A 101 -3.01 -19.38 2.01
N VAL A 102 -3.90 -20.36 1.91
CA VAL A 102 -5.22 -20.30 2.55
C VAL A 102 -5.14 -20.06 4.07
N GLU A 103 -4.10 -20.60 4.71
CA GLU A 103 -3.79 -20.43 6.14
C GLU A 103 -3.65 -18.97 6.56
N LEU A 104 -3.18 -18.08 5.67
CA LEU A 104 -3.12 -16.64 5.94
C LEU A 104 -4.52 -16.09 6.23
N TRP A 105 -5.49 -16.41 5.37
CA TRP A 105 -6.85 -15.92 5.53
C TRP A 105 -7.56 -16.60 6.70
N ASP A 106 -7.34 -17.91 6.87
CA ASP A 106 -7.88 -18.66 8.01
C ASP A 106 -7.39 -18.07 9.34
N ALA A 107 -6.08 -17.78 9.47
CA ALA A 107 -5.49 -17.19 10.67
C ALA A 107 -5.98 -15.77 10.93
N MET A 108 -6.12 -14.94 9.90
CA MET A 108 -6.64 -13.58 10.05
C MET A 108 -8.09 -13.58 10.56
N LEU A 109 -8.98 -14.38 9.96
CA LEU A 109 -10.37 -14.53 10.41
C LEU A 109 -10.42 -15.13 11.82
N ALA A 110 -9.62 -16.17 12.10
CA ALA A 110 -9.57 -16.81 13.40
C ALA A 110 -9.13 -15.85 14.52
N ALA A 111 -8.11 -15.04 14.27
CA ALA A 111 -7.64 -14.02 15.22
C ALA A 111 -8.73 -12.99 15.50
N MET A 112 -9.45 -12.51 14.48
CA MET A 112 -10.59 -11.61 14.68
C MET A 112 -11.67 -12.25 15.55
N LYS A 113 -12.05 -13.51 15.28
CA LYS A 113 -13.04 -14.26 16.07
C LYS A 113 -12.65 -14.36 17.55
N LEU A 114 -11.36 -14.58 17.83
CA LEU A 114 -10.81 -14.61 19.19
C LEU A 114 -10.66 -13.22 19.84
N GLY A 115 -10.65 -12.15 19.04
CA GLY A 115 -10.23 -10.83 19.49
C GLY A 115 -8.72 -10.74 19.76
N ALA A 116 -7.92 -11.55 19.07
CA ALA A 116 -6.46 -11.45 19.04
C ALA A 116 -6.01 -10.43 17.98
N VAL A 117 -4.85 -9.81 18.19
CA VAL A 117 -4.32 -8.75 17.33
C VAL A 117 -3.26 -9.32 16.40
N VAL A 118 -3.42 -9.13 15.08
CA VAL A 118 -2.48 -9.66 14.10
C VAL A 118 -1.42 -8.62 13.74
N LEU A 119 -0.16 -9.06 13.66
CA LEU A 119 0.99 -8.31 13.16
C LEU A 119 1.46 -8.95 11.85
N PRO A 120 0.92 -8.56 10.69
CA PRO A 120 1.37 -9.11 9.42
C PRO A 120 2.82 -8.74 9.14
N ALA A 121 3.60 -9.72 8.68
CA ALA A 121 5.02 -9.57 8.40
C ALA A 121 5.35 -10.18 7.03
N THR A 122 6.16 -9.48 6.25
CA THR A 122 6.62 -9.98 4.95
C THR A 122 7.62 -11.12 5.14
N THR A 123 7.61 -12.10 4.23
CA THR A 123 8.59 -13.18 4.21
C THR A 123 9.99 -12.68 3.80
N GLN A 124 10.12 -11.44 3.30
CA GLN A 124 11.41 -10.86 2.91
C GLN A 124 12.27 -10.37 4.07
N LEU A 125 11.79 -10.45 5.31
CA LEU A 125 12.52 -10.00 6.48
C LEU A 125 13.73 -10.88 6.77
N SER A 126 14.81 -10.28 7.28
CA SER A 126 15.92 -11.01 7.88
C SER A 126 15.55 -11.59 9.26
N ALA A 127 16.45 -12.40 9.84
CA ALA A 127 16.28 -12.88 11.20
C ALA A 127 16.27 -11.70 12.21
N ASP A 128 17.21 -10.75 12.09
CA ASP A 128 17.26 -9.59 12.99
C ASP A 128 16.01 -8.71 12.86
N ASP A 129 15.52 -8.52 11.63
CA ASP A 129 14.25 -7.86 11.37
C ASP A 129 13.07 -8.52 12.10
N VAL A 130 13.02 -9.85 12.12
CA VAL A 130 12.00 -10.62 12.83
C VAL A 130 12.10 -10.37 14.33
N ARG A 131 13.31 -10.42 14.90
CA ARG A 131 13.55 -10.14 16.32
C ARG A 131 13.01 -8.76 16.70
N ASP A 132 13.37 -7.74 15.94
CA ASP A 132 12.90 -6.37 16.17
C ASP A 132 11.38 -6.28 16.13
N ARG A 133 10.73 -6.96 15.18
CA ARG A 133 9.26 -6.93 15.04
C ARG A 133 8.54 -7.69 16.14
N VAL A 134 9.09 -8.82 16.59
CA VAL A 134 8.55 -9.55 17.74
C VAL A 134 8.65 -8.69 18.99
N GLN A 135 9.80 -8.06 19.24
CA GLN A 135 10.04 -7.26 20.44
C GLN A 135 9.24 -5.95 20.44
N ILE A 136 9.34 -5.14 19.39
CA ILE A 136 8.62 -3.85 19.28
C ILE A 136 7.11 -4.10 19.22
N GLY A 137 6.71 -5.14 18.48
CA GLY A 137 5.32 -5.58 18.34
C GLY A 137 4.74 -6.17 19.61
N GLY A 138 5.57 -6.68 20.52
CA GLY A 138 5.11 -7.46 21.68
C GLY A 138 4.36 -8.73 21.25
N ALA A 139 4.79 -9.37 20.16
CA ALA A 139 4.16 -10.60 19.69
C ALA A 139 4.44 -11.73 20.68
N LYS A 140 3.39 -12.45 21.08
CA LYS A 140 3.46 -13.61 21.98
C LYS A 140 3.40 -14.93 21.21
N TYR A 141 2.79 -14.91 20.03
CA TYR A 141 2.65 -16.06 19.13
C TYR A 141 3.19 -15.69 17.75
N ALA A 142 3.69 -16.67 17.01
CA ALA A 142 4.03 -16.51 15.60
C ALA A 142 3.45 -17.65 14.76
N ILE A 143 2.79 -17.30 13.66
CA ILE A 143 2.38 -18.24 12.62
C ILE A 143 3.25 -17.97 11.39
N VAL A 144 4.03 -18.96 10.99
CA VAL A 144 5.16 -18.80 10.06
C VAL A 144 5.10 -19.86 8.98
N ASP A 145 5.46 -19.47 7.76
CA ASP A 145 5.58 -20.40 6.64
C ASP A 145 6.75 -21.36 6.87
N GLU A 146 6.59 -22.62 6.48
CA GLU A 146 7.63 -23.66 6.61
C GLU A 146 9.02 -23.18 6.15
N ASN A 147 9.08 -22.41 5.05
CA ASN A 147 10.33 -21.93 4.45
C ASN A 147 10.99 -20.78 5.23
N GLU A 148 10.25 -20.14 6.13
CA GLU A 148 10.69 -18.96 6.87
C GLU A 148 11.02 -19.26 8.33
N THR A 149 10.73 -20.48 8.79
CA THR A 149 10.89 -20.86 10.20
C THR A 149 12.32 -20.69 10.72
N ALA A 150 13.35 -20.81 9.87
CA ALA A 150 14.75 -20.63 10.26
C ALA A 150 15.06 -19.24 10.84
N LYS A 151 14.31 -18.21 10.43
CA LYS A 151 14.45 -16.83 10.94
C LYS A 151 14.07 -16.70 12.42
N PHE A 152 13.36 -17.71 12.95
CA PHE A 152 12.83 -17.77 14.32
C PHE A 152 13.62 -18.72 15.25
N ASP A 153 14.80 -19.16 14.83
CA ASP A 153 15.69 -20.02 15.63
C ASP A 153 16.59 -19.25 16.58
N GLN A 154 16.52 -17.92 16.53
CA GLN A 154 17.29 -17.05 17.40
C GLN A 154 16.90 -17.29 18.88
N PRO A 155 17.89 -17.31 19.79
CA PRO A 155 17.61 -17.33 21.22
C PRO A 155 16.85 -16.05 21.62
N ASP A 156 16.04 -16.15 22.67
CA ASP A 156 15.39 -15.01 23.33
C ASP A 156 14.37 -14.21 22.50
N LEU A 157 13.71 -14.83 21.51
CA LEU A 157 12.58 -14.19 20.83
C LEU A 157 11.36 -13.94 21.74
N GLY A 158 11.25 -14.63 22.87
CA GLY A 158 10.17 -14.42 23.85
C GLY A 158 8.78 -14.88 23.40
N LEU A 159 8.69 -15.68 22.32
CA LEU A 159 7.44 -16.26 21.84
C LEU A 159 7.00 -17.42 22.74
N ALA A 160 5.75 -17.38 23.19
CA ALA A 160 5.15 -18.46 23.97
C ALA A 160 4.91 -19.72 23.12
N GLN A 161 4.48 -19.53 21.87
CA GLN A 161 4.34 -20.62 20.89
C GLN A 161 4.76 -20.16 19.50
N ARG A 162 5.28 -21.14 18.74
CA ARG A 162 5.67 -21.00 17.35
C ARG A 162 4.89 -22.02 16.52
N ILE A 163 4.17 -21.54 15.52
CA ILE A 163 3.23 -22.32 14.71
C ILE A 163 3.74 -22.32 13.28
N VAL A 164 3.92 -23.51 12.70
CA VAL A 164 4.31 -23.68 11.30
C VAL A 164 3.08 -23.98 10.45
N ALA A 165 2.92 -23.24 9.36
CA ALA A 165 1.99 -23.58 8.30
C ALA A 165 2.76 -24.34 7.20
N GLY A 166 2.35 -25.59 6.92
CA GLY A 166 3.06 -26.49 6.01
C GLY A 166 3.62 -27.72 6.72
N ALA A 167 4.79 -28.17 6.29
CA ALA A 167 5.48 -29.34 6.79
C ALA A 167 5.77 -29.22 8.30
N PRO A 168 5.48 -30.28 9.09
CA PRO A 168 5.78 -30.28 10.52
C PRO A 168 7.27 -30.04 10.80
N ARG A 169 7.56 -29.29 11.86
CA ARG A 169 8.91 -28.99 12.31
C ARG A 169 9.04 -29.28 13.81
N ALA A 170 10.12 -29.95 14.21
CA ALA A 170 10.38 -30.23 15.62
C ALA A 170 10.46 -28.93 16.44
N GLY A 171 9.77 -28.89 17.58
CA GLY A 171 9.70 -27.69 18.45
C GLY A 171 8.72 -26.61 17.98
N TRP A 172 7.89 -26.91 16.97
CA TRP A 172 6.82 -26.06 16.45
C TRP A 172 5.49 -26.81 16.49
N LEU A 173 4.40 -26.08 16.70
CA LEU A 173 3.04 -26.59 16.53
C LEU A 173 2.68 -26.58 15.04
N ALA A 174 2.05 -27.64 14.53
CA ALA A 174 1.60 -27.68 13.14
C ALA A 174 0.20 -27.04 13.03
N MET A 175 0.07 -25.99 12.22
CA MET A 175 -1.23 -25.33 12.01
C MET A 175 -2.29 -26.28 11.45
N ASN A 176 -1.87 -27.31 10.70
CA ASN A 176 -2.77 -28.31 10.12
C ASN A 176 -3.56 -29.09 11.19
N ASP A 177 -3.02 -29.24 12.40
CA ASP A 177 -3.72 -29.88 13.53
C ASP A 177 -4.98 -29.10 13.92
N GLY A 178 -4.99 -27.79 13.67
CA GLY A 178 -6.12 -26.92 14.00
C GLY A 178 -7.37 -27.20 13.16
N TYR A 179 -7.26 -27.81 11.99
CA TYR A 179 -8.43 -28.16 11.17
C TYR A 179 -9.21 -29.37 11.74
N ALA A 180 -8.66 -30.09 12.71
CA ALA A 180 -9.40 -31.13 13.43
C ALA A 180 -10.28 -30.58 14.57
N ALA A 181 -10.11 -29.31 14.96
CA ALA A 181 -10.92 -28.68 16.00
C ALA A 181 -12.39 -28.50 15.57
N PRO A 182 -13.33 -28.28 16.50
CA PRO A 182 -14.74 -28.08 16.18
C PRO A 182 -14.98 -26.91 15.21
N ALA A 183 -15.93 -27.09 14.29
CA ALA A 183 -16.34 -26.07 13.32
C ALA A 183 -17.18 -24.94 13.92
N ALA A 184 -17.94 -25.23 14.98
CA ALA A 184 -18.73 -24.22 15.68
C ALA A 184 -17.82 -23.41 16.60
N PHE A 185 -17.90 -22.08 16.51
CA PHE A 185 -17.12 -21.17 17.35
C PHE A 185 -18.06 -20.28 18.14
N GLU A 186 -17.85 -20.21 19.44
CA GLU A 186 -18.51 -19.27 20.35
C GLU A 186 -17.47 -18.25 20.85
N PRO A 187 -17.72 -16.93 20.76
CA PRO A 187 -16.80 -15.92 21.27
C PRO A 187 -16.82 -15.89 22.80
N ASP A 188 -15.64 -15.70 23.41
CA ASP A 188 -15.48 -15.66 24.87
C ASP A 188 -16.04 -14.36 25.51
N GLY A 189 -16.34 -13.36 24.68
CA GLY A 189 -16.86 -12.08 25.12
C GLY A 189 -17.21 -11.14 23.98
N VAL A 190 -17.82 -10.01 24.33
CA VAL A 190 -18.20 -8.97 23.38
C VAL A 190 -16.95 -8.33 22.78
N THR A 191 -16.96 -8.12 21.46
CA THR A 191 -15.93 -7.33 20.78
C THR A 191 -16.43 -5.93 20.51
N HIS A 192 -15.74 -4.94 21.03
CA HIS A 192 -16.02 -3.56 20.74
C HIS A 192 -15.38 -3.14 19.42
N SER A 193 -16.03 -2.25 18.73
CA SER A 193 -15.58 -1.66 17.47
C SER A 193 -14.24 -0.93 17.59
N SER A 194 -13.90 -0.49 18.81
CA SER A 194 -12.65 0.15 19.20
C SER A 194 -11.55 -0.83 19.61
N ASP A 195 -11.83 -2.14 19.73
CA ASP A 195 -10.82 -3.12 20.10
C ASP A 195 -9.75 -3.24 18.98
N PRO A 196 -8.46 -3.22 19.32
CA PRO A 196 -7.37 -3.42 18.36
C PRO A 196 -7.50 -4.77 17.64
N MET A 197 -7.17 -4.77 16.34
CA MET A 197 -7.31 -5.93 15.47
C MET A 197 -6.06 -6.15 14.61
N LEU A 198 -5.44 -5.06 14.13
CA LEU A 198 -4.26 -5.12 13.27
C LEU A 198 -3.20 -4.13 13.75
N LEU A 199 -1.95 -4.56 13.63
CA LEU A 199 -0.77 -3.77 13.90
C LEU A 199 0.21 -3.90 12.72
N TYR A 200 0.32 -2.85 11.91
CA TYR A 200 1.24 -2.83 10.77
C TYR A 200 2.53 -2.08 11.09
N PHE A 201 3.67 -2.66 10.73
CA PHE A 201 4.92 -1.92 10.72
C PHE A 201 5.01 -1.03 9.50
N THR A 202 5.32 0.26 9.70
CA THR A 202 5.64 1.16 8.59
C THR A 202 7.04 0.87 8.02
N SER A 203 7.23 1.18 6.74
CA SER A 203 8.49 0.94 6.02
C SER A 203 9.68 1.81 6.47
N GLY A 204 9.51 2.67 7.48
CA GLY A 204 10.58 3.41 8.15
C GLY A 204 11.56 4.09 7.21
N THR A 205 11.11 5.06 6.40
CA THR A 205 12.02 5.82 5.53
C THR A 205 12.96 6.73 6.33
N THR A 206 12.62 7.09 7.58
CA THR A 206 13.35 8.09 8.39
C THR A 206 13.69 7.65 9.82
N SER A 207 13.12 6.55 10.35
CA SER A 207 13.33 6.07 11.73
C SER A 207 13.08 4.56 11.86
N LYS A 208 13.29 3.98 13.07
CA LYS A 208 12.80 2.64 13.42
C LYS A 208 11.31 2.50 13.04
N PRO A 209 10.86 1.33 12.53
CA PRO A 209 9.47 1.10 12.12
C PRO A 209 8.45 1.46 13.22
N LYS A 210 7.38 2.14 12.84
CA LYS A 210 6.26 2.47 13.75
C LYS A 210 5.14 1.44 13.59
N LEU A 211 4.39 1.17 14.66
CA LEU A 211 3.29 0.22 14.67
C LEU A 211 1.94 0.93 14.50
N VAL A 212 1.40 0.95 13.29
CA VAL A 212 0.09 1.50 13.00
C VAL A 212 -1.00 0.60 13.56
N GLU A 213 -1.82 1.12 14.48
CA GLU A 213 -2.92 0.39 15.10
C GLU A 213 -4.25 0.63 14.38
N HIS A 214 -4.90 -0.47 14.01
CA HIS A 214 -6.27 -0.46 13.52
C HIS A 214 -7.17 -1.37 14.32
N THR A 215 -8.44 -1.00 14.40
CA THR A 215 -9.48 -1.69 15.17
C THR A 215 -10.44 -2.47 14.27
N HIS A 216 -11.35 -3.21 14.91
CA HIS A 216 -12.49 -3.83 14.23
C HIS A 216 -13.41 -2.85 13.49
N ARG A 217 -13.33 -1.54 13.77
CA ARG A 217 -14.00 -0.49 12.99
C ARG A 217 -13.08 0.12 11.96
N THR A 218 -11.90 0.60 12.36
CA THR A 218 -11.16 1.53 11.49
C THR A 218 -10.78 0.91 10.16
N TYR A 219 -10.39 -0.36 10.13
CA TYR A 219 -9.89 -0.97 8.90
C TYR A 219 -10.98 -1.59 8.01
N PRO A 220 -11.83 -2.51 8.51
CA PRO A 220 -12.84 -3.13 7.65
C PRO A 220 -13.92 -2.13 7.21
N VAL A 221 -14.37 -1.26 8.12
CA VAL A 221 -15.32 -0.19 7.79
C VAL A 221 -14.65 0.87 6.93
N GLY A 222 -13.44 1.30 7.29
CA GLY A 222 -12.67 2.22 6.44
C GLY A 222 -12.46 1.69 5.02
N SER A 223 -12.34 0.37 4.85
CA SER A 223 -12.13 -0.26 3.53
C SER A 223 -13.37 -0.21 2.63
N LEU A 224 -14.50 0.30 3.10
CA LEU A 224 -15.61 0.70 2.21
C LEU A 224 -15.18 1.79 1.22
N SER A 225 -14.28 2.70 1.58
CA SER A 225 -13.72 3.66 0.62
C SER A 225 -12.85 2.97 -0.44
N THR A 226 -12.05 1.98 -0.04
CA THR A 226 -11.24 1.17 -0.95
C THR A 226 -12.14 0.35 -1.89
N MET A 227 -13.20 -0.26 -1.37
CA MET A 227 -14.20 -0.98 -2.17
C MET A 227 -14.82 -0.08 -3.24
N TYR A 228 -15.23 1.13 -2.86
CA TYR A 228 -15.81 2.13 -3.75
C TYR A 228 -14.82 2.60 -4.83
N TRP A 229 -13.57 2.89 -4.44
CA TRP A 229 -12.51 3.31 -5.36
C TRP A 229 -12.15 2.25 -6.40
N VAL A 230 -11.90 1.01 -5.97
CA VAL A 230 -11.66 -0.12 -6.88
C VAL A 230 -12.88 -0.34 -7.77
N GLY A 231 -14.08 -0.04 -7.26
CA GLY A 231 -15.33 -0.24 -7.96
C GLY A 231 -15.80 -1.67 -7.90
N LEU A 232 -15.46 -2.39 -6.83
CA LEU A 232 -15.80 -3.80 -6.65
C LEU A 232 -17.30 -4.00 -6.58
N GLN A 233 -17.75 -5.12 -7.10
CA GLN A 233 -19.14 -5.56 -7.12
C GLN A 233 -19.25 -7.03 -6.66
N PRO A 234 -20.40 -7.44 -6.11
CA PRO A 234 -20.65 -8.84 -5.81
C PRO A 234 -20.41 -9.74 -7.03
N GLY A 235 -19.65 -10.82 -6.81
CA GLY A 235 -19.33 -11.79 -7.87
C GLY A 235 -18.09 -11.45 -8.73
N ASP A 236 -17.44 -10.31 -8.52
CA ASP A 236 -16.14 -10.05 -9.15
C ASP A 236 -15.10 -11.11 -8.71
N ILE A 237 -14.18 -11.45 -9.61
CA ILE A 237 -12.89 -12.05 -9.31
C ILE A 237 -11.85 -10.94 -9.27
N HIS A 238 -11.37 -10.60 -8.07
CA HIS A 238 -10.44 -9.50 -7.83
C HIS A 238 -9.03 -9.99 -7.59
N TRP A 239 -8.10 -9.57 -8.43
CA TRP A 239 -6.68 -9.81 -8.22
C TRP A 239 -5.99 -8.51 -7.80
N ASN A 240 -5.42 -8.51 -6.59
CA ASN A 240 -4.47 -7.48 -6.17
C ASN A 240 -3.06 -8.06 -6.13
N ILE A 241 -2.15 -7.45 -6.89
CA ILE A 241 -0.73 -7.84 -6.92
C ILE A 241 -0.02 -7.14 -5.76
N SER A 242 -0.01 -7.82 -4.61
CA SER A 242 0.69 -7.39 -3.39
C SER A 242 1.08 -8.62 -2.58
N SER A 243 2.21 -8.56 -1.89
CA SER A 243 2.63 -9.59 -0.94
C SER A 243 1.98 -9.37 0.44
N PRO A 244 1.66 -10.45 1.17
CA PRO A 244 1.27 -10.35 2.58
C PRO A 244 2.35 -9.66 3.42
N GLY A 245 1.92 -9.09 4.55
CA GLY A 245 2.77 -8.28 5.42
C GLY A 245 2.80 -6.79 5.06
N TRP A 246 2.41 -6.42 3.83
CA TRP A 246 2.17 -5.02 3.47
C TRP A 246 0.69 -4.67 3.67
N ALA A 247 0.40 -3.46 4.18
CA ALA A 247 -0.98 -3.00 4.39
C ALA A 247 -1.85 -3.04 3.12
N LYS A 248 -1.23 -2.79 1.95
CA LYS A 248 -1.90 -2.88 0.64
C LYS A 248 -2.49 -4.26 0.36
N HIS A 249 -1.89 -5.33 0.91
CA HIS A 249 -2.46 -6.67 0.83
C HIS A 249 -3.79 -6.71 1.54
N ALA A 250 -3.88 -6.34 2.82
CA ALA A 250 -5.17 -6.41 3.50
C ALA A 250 -6.23 -5.44 2.95
N TRP A 251 -5.84 -4.25 2.44
CA TRP A 251 -6.77 -3.36 1.73
C TRP A 251 -7.53 -4.06 0.61
N SER A 252 -6.81 -4.81 -0.24
CA SER A 252 -7.30 -5.24 -1.56
C SER A 252 -7.17 -6.75 -1.82
N CYS A 253 -6.73 -7.54 -0.84
CA CYS A 253 -6.72 -9.01 -0.84
C CYS A 253 -7.55 -9.57 0.34
N PHE A 254 -8.23 -8.72 1.12
CA PHE A 254 -8.99 -9.17 2.28
C PHE A 254 -10.27 -8.35 2.47
N TYR A 255 -10.18 -7.11 2.95
CA TYR A 255 -11.36 -6.35 3.36
C TYR A 255 -12.20 -5.84 2.20
N ALA A 256 -11.63 -5.09 1.25
CA ALA A 256 -12.45 -4.51 0.17
C ALA A 256 -13.16 -5.57 -0.70
N PRO A 257 -12.52 -6.68 -1.13
CA PRO A 257 -13.20 -7.74 -1.89
C PRO A 257 -14.30 -8.44 -1.09
N TRP A 258 -14.06 -8.82 0.16
CA TRP A 258 -15.09 -9.50 0.96
C TRP A 258 -16.19 -8.55 1.45
N ASN A 259 -15.89 -7.27 1.65
CA ASN A 259 -16.91 -6.24 1.78
C ASN A 259 -17.81 -6.22 0.54
N ALA A 260 -17.28 -6.34 -0.68
CA ALA A 260 -18.09 -6.41 -1.88
C ALA A 260 -18.76 -7.78 -2.14
N GLN A 261 -18.48 -8.82 -1.34
CA GLN A 261 -18.81 -10.23 -1.66
C GLN A 261 -18.20 -10.69 -3.00
N ALA A 262 -16.99 -10.21 -3.28
CA ALA A 262 -16.16 -10.62 -4.41
C ALA A 262 -15.19 -11.74 -4.00
N CYS A 263 -14.78 -12.56 -4.96
CA CYS A 263 -13.73 -13.55 -4.81
C CYS A 263 -12.35 -12.86 -4.82
N VAL A 264 -11.53 -13.16 -3.83
CA VAL A 264 -10.10 -12.80 -3.83
C VAL A 264 -9.35 -13.81 -4.68
N PHE A 265 -8.69 -13.35 -5.74
CA PHE A 265 -7.79 -14.17 -6.55
C PHE A 265 -6.33 -13.85 -6.20
N ALA A 266 -5.55 -14.91 -5.95
CA ALA A 266 -4.11 -14.83 -5.76
C ALA A 266 -3.42 -15.83 -6.70
N PHE A 267 -2.31 -15.40 -7.30
CA PHE A 267 -1.54 -16.21 -8.21
C PHE A 267 -0.10 -16.25 -7.71
N ASN A 268 0.35 -17.43 -7.29
CA ASN A 268 1.65 -17.65 -6.68
C ASN A 268 2.68 -17.97 -7.75
N TYR A 269 3.66 -17.09 -7.91
CA TYR A 269 4.79 -17.26 -8.82
C TYR A 269 6.09 -17.00 -8.07
N ALA A 270 7.14 -17.74 -8.41
CA ALA A 270 8.47 -17.54 -7.83
C ALA A 270 9.11 -16.22 -8.29
N ARG A 271 8.85 -15.81 -9.54
CA ARG A 271 9.33 -14.56 -10.13
C ARG A 271 8.22 -13.90 -10.91
N PHE A 272 8.12 -12.59 -10.81
CA PHE A 272 7.18 -11.81 -11.60
C PHE A 272 7.60 -11.86 -13.08
N GLU A 273 6.70 -12.36 -13.93
CA GLU A 273 6.85 -12.36 -15.39
C GLU A 273 5.59 -11.76 -16.04
N PRO A 274 5.71 -10.66 -16.82
CA PRO A 274 4.55 -9.97 -17.39
C PRO A 274 3.63 -10.88 -18.22
N LYS A 275 4.20 -11.73 -19.08
CA LYS A 275 3.42 -12.61 -19.95
C LYS A 275 2.60 -13.62 -19.14
N VAL A 276 3.22 -14.27 -18.15
CA VAL A 276 2.54 -15.24 -17.28
C VAL A 276 1.39 -14.59 -16.51
N VAL A 277 1.57 -13.35 -16.04
CA VAL A 277 0.51 -12.58 -15.38
C VAL A 277 -0.64 -12.28 -16.35
N LEU A 278 -0.35 -11.85 -17.58
CA LEU A 278 -1.37 -11.60 -18.60
C LEU A 278 -2.11 -12.88 -19.02
N ASP A 279 -1.40 -14.00 -19.18
CA ASP A 279 -1.99 -15.31 -19.46
C ASP A 279 -2.94 -15.73 -18.32
N ALA A 280 -2.56 -15.48 -17.06
CA ALA A 280 -3.39 -15.76 -15.90
C ALA A 280 -4.66 -14.89 -15.86
N LEU A 281 -4.57 -13.60 -16.21
CA LEU A 281 -5.75 -12.72 -16.31
C LEU A 281 -6.79 -13.28 -17.29
N VAL A 282 -6.33 -13.79 -18.44
CA VAL A 282 -7.20 -14.39 -19.47
C VAL A 282 -7.73 -15.74 -18.99
N LYS A 283 -6.85 -16.65 -18.56
CA LYS A 283 -7.19 -18.03 -18.18
C LYS A 283 -8.20 -18.08 -17.04
N TYR A 284 -8.00 -17.27 -16.01
CA TYR A 284 -8.83 -17.27 -14.80
C TYR A 284 -9.93 -16.20 -14.82
N GLN A 285 -10.10 -15.52 -15.97
CA GLN A 285 -11.16 -14.53 -16.22
C GLN A 285 -11.26 -13.48 -15.11
N VAL A 286 -10.11 -12.95 -14.68
CA VAL A 286 -10.05 -11.93 -13.64
C VAL A 286 -10.83 -10.70 -14.11
N THR A 287 -11.73 -10.22 -13.25
CA THR A 287 -12.65 -9.13 -13.56
C THR A 287 -12.17 -7.78 -13.04
N THR A 288 -11.35 -7.76 -11.99
CA THR A 288 -10.77 -6.52 -11.49
C THR A 288 -9.31 -6.72 -11.10
N LEU A 289 -8.45 -5.76 -11.45
CA LEU A 289 -7.01 -5.82 -11.19
C LEU A 289 -6.55 -4.57 -10.44
N CYS A 290 -5.91 -4.76 -9.30
CA CYS A 290 -5.15 -3.72 -8.62
C CYS A 290 -3.67 -4.06 -8.68
N ALA A 291 -2.85 -3.16 -9.21
CA ALA A 291 -1.41 -3.36 -9.29
C ALA A 291 -0.66 -2.03 -9.08
N PRO A 292 0.55 -2.05 -8.50
CA PRO A 292 1.36 -0.84 -8.41
C PRO A 292 1.80 -0.37 -9.81
N PRO A 293 2.05 0.93 -10.02
CA PRO A 293 2.55 1.45 -11.30
C PRO A 293 3.78 0.74 -11.85
N THR A 294 4.68 0.24 -10.99
CA THR A 294 5.80 -0.60 -11.41
C THR A 294 5.35 -1.83 -12.20
N VAL A 295 4.33 -2.54 -11.73
CA VAL A 295 3.76 -3.68 -12.44
C VAL A 295 3.12 -3.25 -13.75
N TRP A 296 2.36 -2.15 -13.75
CA TRP A 296 1.77 -1.62 -14.98
C TRP A 296 2.82 -1.28 -16.04
N ARG A 297 3.94 -0.66 -15.66
CA ARG A 297 5.08 -0.38 -16.54
C ARG A 297 5.68 -1.64 -17.16
N MET A 298 5.72 -2.75 -16.42
CA MET A 298 6.20 -4.03 -16.94
C MET A 298 5.17 -4.69 -17.87
N LEU A 299 3.87 -4.60 -17.56
CA LEU A 299 2.80 -5.19 -18.37
C LEU A 299 2.70 -4.53 -19.74
N VAL A 300 2.78 -3.19 -19.84
CA VAL A 300 2.67 -2.45 -21.12
C VAL A 300 3.83 -2.70 -22.10
N GLN A 301 4.88 -3.42 -21.68
CA GLN A 301 5.93 -3.87 -22.58
C GLN A 301 5.49 -5.09 -23.42
N GLN A 302 4.41 -5.77 -23.02
CA GLN A 302 3.80 -6.86 -23.76
C GLN A 302 2.79 -6.33 -24.78
N PRO A 303 2.47 -7.11 -25.83
CA PRO A 303 1.45 -6.73 -26.82
C PRO A 303 0.03 -6.85 -26.22
N LEU A 304 -0.36 -5.93 -25.34
CA LEU A 304 -1.57 -6.03 -24.52
C LEU A 304 -2.85 -6.37 -25.32
N ALA A 305 -3.00 -5.82 -26.52
CA ALA A 305 -4.16 -6.07 -27.38
C ALA A 305 -4.32 -7.54 -27.83
N SER A 306 -3.28 -8.38 -27.70
CA SER A 306 -3.37 -9.81 -27.99
C SER A 306 -3.96 -10.64 -26.85
N PHE A 307 -4.22 -10.04 -25.68
CA PHE A 307 -4.77 -10.72 -24.51
C PHE A 307 -6.25 -10.36 -24.34
N ASP A 308 -7.15 -11.33 -24.55
CA ASP A 308 -8.60 -11.16 -24.36
C ASP A 308 -8.99 -11.22 -22.87
N VAL A 309 -8.69 -10.15 -22.16
CA VAL A 309 -9.00 -10.01 -20.72
C VAL A 309 -10.50 -9.79 -20.48
N LYS A 310 -11.01 -10.25 -19.32
CA LYS A 310 -12.40 -9.99 -18.86
C LYS A 310 -12.48 -8.88 -17.80
N LEU A 311 -11.46 -8.02 -17.77
CA LEU A 311 -11.35 -6.93 -16.82
C LEU A 311 -12.48 -5.90 -17.04
N ARG A 312 -13.05 -5.44 -15.93
CA ARG A 312 -14.04 -4.36 -15.85
C ARG A 312 -13.41 -3.13 -15.20
N GLU A 313 -12.66 -3.32 -14.14
CA GLU A 313 -12.00 -2.23 -13.40
C GLU A 313 -10.52 -2.53 -13.21
N ILE A 314 -9.68 -1.53 -13.44
CA ILE A 314 -8.24 -1.62 -13.22
C ILE A 314 -7.77 -0.38 -12.48
N VAL A 315 -6.94 -0.57 -11.46
CA VAL A 315 -6.50 0.51 -10.59
C VAL A 315 -5.01 0.45 -10.26
N GLY A 316 -4.44 1.62 -9.97
CA GLY A 316 -3.05 1.83 -9.57
C GLY A 316 -2.94 2.51 -8.21
N ALA A 317 -2.02 2.06 -7.35
CA ALA A 317 -1.76 2.72 -6.07
C ALA A 317 -0.33 2.45 -5.57
N GLY A 318 0.15 3.32 -4.68
CA GLY A 318 1.41 3.16 -3.95
C GLY A 318 2.61 3.87 -4.58
N GLU A 319 2.50 4.23 -5.85
CA GLU A 319 3.43 5.09 -6.58
C GLU A 319 2.63 5.99 -7.53
N PRO A 320 3.24 7.04 -8.08
CA PRO A 320 2.63 7.79 -9.16
C PRO A 320 2.61 7.01 -10.48
N LEU A 321 1.53 7.21 -11.25
CA LEU A 321 1.29 6.54 -12.52
C LEU A 321 1.48 7.51 -13.69
N ASN A 322 2.29 7.10 -14.67
CA ASN A 322 2.57 7.92 -15.84
C ASN A 322 1.38 7.92 -16.82
N PRO A 323 0.94 9.09 -17.34
CA PRO A 323 -0.18 9.17 -18.29
C PRO A 323 -0.02 8.29 -19.54
N GLU A 324 1.21 8.10 -20.03
CA GLU A 324 1.48 7.22 -21.18
C GLU A 324 1.05 5.77 -20.91
N ILE A 325 1.24 5.28 -19.69
CA ILE A 325 0.88 3.92 -19.29
C ILE A 325 -0.64 3.75 -19.31
N ILE A 326 -1.37 4.77 -18.82
CA ILE A 326 -2.84 4.82 -18.84
C ILE A 326 -3.35 4.75 -20.28
N GLU A 327 -2.80 5.58 -21.17
CA GLU A 327 -3.21 5.63 -22.57
C GLU A 327 -2.90 4.34 -23.34
N ARG A 328 -1.74 3.70 -23.09
CA ARG A 328 -1.40 2.40 -23.69
C ARG A 328 -2.41 1.31 -23.32
N VAL A 329 -2.77 1.23 -22.04
CA VAL A 329 -3.75 0.23 -21.56
C VAL A 329 -5.15 0.54 -22.09
N LYS A 330 -5.56 1.82 -22.07
CA LYS A 330 -6.83 2.26 -22.64
C LYS A 330 -6.95 1.94 -24.12
N LYS A 331 -5.89 2.15 -24.91
CA LYS A 331 -5.86 1.79 -26.34
C LYS A 331 -5.97 0.28 -26.56
N ALA A 332 -5.37 -0.53 -25.69
CA ALA A 332 -5.35 -1.99 -25.84
C ALA A 332 -6.67 -2.65 -25.41
N TRP A 333 -7.27 -2.21 -24.31
CA TRP A 333 -8.42 -2.89 -23.69
C TRP A 333 -9.67 -2.04 -23.58
N GLY A 334 -9.62 -0.75 -23.90
CA GLY A 334 -10.74 0.18 -23.71
C GLY A 334 -11.00 0.57 -22.25
N ILE A 335 -10.12 0.17 -21.32
CA ILE A 335 -10.26 0.40 -19.87
C ILE A 335 -9.21 1.40 -19.41
N THR A 336 -9.63 2.39 -18.60
CA THR A 336 -8.72 3.41 -18.06
C THR A 336 -8.21 2.97 -16.68
N ILE A 337 -6.89 2.99 -16.48
CA ILE A 337 -6.30 2.81 -15.14
C ILE A 337 -6.63 4.01 -14.27
N ARG A 338 -7.15 3.73 -13.07
CA ARG A 338 -7.54 4.75 -12.10
C ARG A 338 -6.60 4.75 -10.90
N ASP A 339 -6.03 5.91 -10.61
CA ASP A 339 -5.14 6.08 -9.46
C ASP A 339 -5.92 6.16 -8.14
N GLY A 340 -5.25 5.78 -7.06
CA GLY A 340 -5.70 5.95 -5.69
C GLY A 340 -4.54 6.17 -4.73
N TYR A 341 -4.82 6.92 -3.67
CA TYR A 341 -3.89 7.35 -2.65
C TYR A 341 -4.41 7.05 -1.24
N GLY A 342 -3.48 6.66 -0.39
CA GLY A 342 -3.59 6.61 1.07
C GLY A 342 -2.34 5.98 1.66
N GLN A 343 -2.35 5.74 2.97
CA GLN A 343 -1.16 5.34 3.72
C GLN A 343 -1.43 4.06 4.51
N THR A 344 -0.40 3.51 5.17
CA THR A 344 -0.60 2.39 6.11
C THR A 344 -1.57 2.79 7.22
N GLU A 345 -1.51 4.05 7.63
CA GLU A 345 -2.34 4.70 8.64
C GLU A 345 -3.80 4.90 8.23
N THR A 346 -4.15 4.72 6.96
CA THR A 346 -5.48 5.03 6.44
C THR A 346 -6.05 3.92 5.57
N THR A 347 -7.23 4.15 4.99
CA THR A 347 -7.70 3.45 3.79
C THR A 347 -7.56 4.35 2.56
N CYS A 348 -8.24 4.06 1.44
CA CYS A 348 -8.20 4.94 0.27
C CYS A 348 -8.82 6.31 0.63
N LEU A 349 -7.99 7.35 0.63
CA LEU A 349 -8.36 8.72 0.98
C LEU A 349 -8.85 9.51 -0.23
N ILE A 350 -8.10 9.39 -1.33
CA ILE A 350 -8.29 10.16 -2.56
C ILE A 350 -8.10 9.18 -3.72
N GLY A 351 -8.94 9.26 -4.72
CA GLY A 351 -8.92 8.29 -5.82
C GLY A 351 -9.82 8.69 -6.98
N ASN A 352 -9.58 8.05 -8.11
CA ASN A 352 -10.47 8.12 -9.27
C ASN A 352 -11.47 6.95 -9.17
N SER A 353 -12.67 7.19 -8.63
CA SER A 353 -13.71 6.15 -8.57
C SER A 353 -14.38 5.95 -9.93
N PRO A 354 -15.09 4.83 -10.16
CA PRO A 354 -15.83 4.60 -11.39
C PRO A 354 -16.86 5.72 -11.67
N GLY A 355 -17.14 5.96 -12.94
CA GLY A 355 -18.07 7.02 -13.39
C GLY A 355 -17.48 8.43 -13.44
N GLN A 356 -16.31 8.66 -12.82
CA GLN A 356 -15.63 9.95 -12.89
C GLN A 356 -14.69 10.04 -14.09
N PRO A 357 -14.46 11.24 -14.65
CA PRO A 357 -13.37 11.45 -15.57
C PRO A 357 -12.02 11.29 -14.86
N VAL A 358 -11.05 10.67 -15.53
CA VAL A 358 -9.67 10.58 -15.01
C VAL A 358 -8.89 11.77 -15.53
N VAL A 359 -8.37 12.60 -14.62
CA VAL A 359 -7.52 13.74 -14.97
C VAL A 359 -6.06 13.30 -14.91
N ALA A 360 -5.34 13.41 -16.02
CA ALA A 360 -3.94 13.01 -16.09
C ALA A 360 -3.08 13.71 -15.03
N GLY A 361 -2.25 12.96 -14.31
CA GLY A 361 -1.40 13.46 -13.23
C GLY A 361 -2.13 13.74 -11.91
N SER A 362 -3.44 13.52 -11.85
CA SER A 362 -4.23 13.66 -10.62
C SER A 362 -4.39 12.32 -9.89
N MET A 363 -4.26 12.34 -8.57
CA MET A 363 -4.63 11.20 -7.73
C MET A 363 -6.14 11.04 -7.55
N GLY A 364 -6.95 11.97 -8.07
CA GLY A 364 -8.41 11.91 -8.07
C GLY A 364 -9.05 12.86 -7.08
N ARG A 365 -10.22 12.47 -6.55
CA ARG A 365 -11.01 13.26 -5.59
C ARG A 365 -11.15 12.53 -4.25
N PRO A 366 -11.44 13.23 -3.14
CA PRO A 366 -11.66 12.61 -1.84
C PRO A 366 -12.70 11.49 -1.88
N MET A 367 -12.41 10.35 -1.27
CA MET A 367 -13.38 9.25 -1.20
C MET A 367 -14.54 9.59 -0.25
N PRO A 368 -15.74 9.00 -0.46
CA PRO A 368 -16.87 9.14 0.46
C PRO A 368 -16.45 8.90 1.92
N GLY A 369 -16.90 9.79 2.81
CA GLY A 369 -16.57 9.75 4.24
C GLY A 369 -15.25 10.42 4.62
N TYR A 370 -14.44 10.87 3.65
CA TYR A 370 -13.25 11.69 3.94
C TYR A 370 -13.52 13.16 3.66
N ARG A 371 -12.99 14.02 4.53
CA ARG A 371 -12.92 15.46 4.35
C ARG A 371 -11.44 15.82 4.38
N ILE A 372 -10.90 16.12 3.21
CA ILE A 372 -9.47 16.41 3.04
C ILE A 372 -9.26 17.91 3.13
N GLU A 373 -8.31 18.32 3.95
CA GLU A 373 -7.78 19.68 3.99
C GLU A 373 -6.35 19.70 3.47
N LEU A 374 -5.93 20.83 2.91
CA LEU A 374 -4.55 21.10 2.54
C LEU A 374 -4.06 22.23 3.45
N LEU A 375 -3.03 21.95 4.24
CA LEU A 375 -2.54 22.88 5.25
C LEU A 375 -1.11 23.33 4.93
N ASP A 376 -0.83 24.60 5.16
CA ASP A 376 0.54 25.10 5.12
C ASP A 376 1.34 24.67 6.39
N PRO A 377 2.62 25.07 6.50
CA PRO A 377 3.43 24.76 7.69
C PRO A 377 2.88 25.33 9.01
N ASP A 378 2.16 26.45 8.95
CA ASP A 378 1.58 27.13 10.11
C ASP A 378 0.18 26.56 10.46
N GLY A 379 -0.34 25.65 9.64
CA GLY A 379 -1.63 24.99 9.84
C GLY A 379 -2.82 25.74 9.24
N ALA A 380 -2.58 26.75 8.40
CA ALA A 380 -3.64 27.46 7.71
C ALA A 380 -4.10 26.71 6.43
N PRO A 381 -5.41 26.71 6.11
CA PRO A 381 -5.91 26.13 4.86
C PRO A 381 -5.40 26.84 3.61
N VAL A 382 -4.92 26.07 2.64
CA VAL A 382 -4.34 26.55 1.38
C VAL A 382 -4.81 25.69 0.20
N SER A 383 -4.54 26.11 -1.04
CA SER A 383 -4.80 25.29 -2.24
C SER A 383 -3.66 24.32 -2.57
N GLU A 384 -2.46 24.55 -2.06
CA GLU A 384 -1.31 23.65 -2.16
C GLU A 384 -0.64 23.53 -0.78
N GLY A 385 -0.67 22.33 -0.21
CA GLY A 385 -0.23 22.12 1.16
C GLY A 385 -0.17 20.64 1.53
N GLU A 386 0.13 20.37 2.79
CA GLU A 386 0.11 19.02 3.34
C GLU A 386 -1.33 18.51 3.41
N VAL A 387 -1.54 17.31 2.88
CA VAL A 387 -2.80 16.57 3.02
C VAL A 387 -3.03 16.30 4.50
N ALA A 388 -4.16 16.75 5.01
CA ALA A 388 -4.54 16.62 6.41
C ALA A 388 -5.97 16.10 6.54
N LEU A 389 -6.22 15.34 7.59
CA LEU A 389 -7.55 14.88 7.97
C LEU A 389 -7.96 15.56 9.28
N PRO A 390 -9.10 16.24 9.34
CA PRO A 390 -9.63 16.77 10.60
C PRO A 390 -9.90 15.65 11.61
N VAL A 391 -9.39 15.82 12.83
CA VAL A 391 -9.60 14.90 13.97
C VAL A 391 -9.91 15.63 15.27
N GLY A 392 -10.11 16.95 15.20
CA GLY A 392 -10.40 17.82 16.33
C GLY A 392 -11.78 17.61 16.96
N ALA A 393 -12.00 18.25 18.10
CA ALA A 393 -13.27 18.16 18.81
C ALA A 393 -14.44 18.67 17.96
N GLY A 394 -15.56 17.93 17.97
CA GLY A 394 -16.76 18.28 17.22
C GLY A 394 -16.72 17.89 15.73
N VAL A 395 -15.61 17.30 15.24
CA VAL A 395 -15.53 16.74 13.90
C VAL A 395 -15.63 15.22 13.96
N GLU A 396 -16.41 14.63 13.05
CA GLU A 396 -16.44 13.18 12.91
C GLU A 396 -15.07 12.70 12.42
N ARG A 397 -14.33 12.00 13.30
CA ARG A 397 -13.05 11.39 12.95
C ARG A 397 -13.25 10.43 11.78
N PRO A 398 -12.48 10.55 10.67
CA PRO A 398 -12.59 9.65 9.54
C PRO A 398 -12.34 8.20 9.98
N VAL A 399 -13.29 7.31 9.72
CA VAL A 399 -13.24 5.94 10.26
C VAL A 399 -12.02 5.17 9.78
N GLY A 400 -11.61 5.33 8.52
CA GLY A 400 -10.46 4.59 7.99
C GLY A 400 -9.09 5.00 8.53
N LEU A 401 -9.00 6.06 9.33
CA LEU A 401 -7.77 6.49 9.99
C LEU A 401 -7.46 5.59 11.20
N MET A 402 -6.20 5.19 11.34
CA MET A 402 -5.65 4.45 12.48
C MET A 402 -6.01 5.11 13.82
N THR A 403 -5.95 4.38 14.93
CA THR A 403 -6.09 4.97 16.28
C THR A 403 -4.84 5.71 16.71
N GLY A 404 -3.66 5.23 16.29
CA GLY A 404 -2.37 5.84 16.57
C GLY A 404 -1.22 4.87 16.29
N TYR A 405 -0.01 5.26 16.68
CA TYR A 405 1.13 4.37 16.68
C TYR A 405 1.25 3.65 18.04
N ALA A 406 1.00 2.34 18.05
CA ALA A 406 1.08 1.53 19.26
C ALA A 406 2.47 1.60 19.89
N ASN A 407 2.50 1.72 21.22
CA ASN A 407 3.71 1.86 22.03
C ASN A 407 4.57 3.10 21.66
N ASN A 408 4.02 4.09 20.95
CA ASN A 408 4.72 5.31 20.55
C ASN A 408 3.79 6.55 20.61
N PRO A 409 3.47 7.05 21.82
CA PRO A 409 2.59 8.19 22.00
C PRO A 409 3.15 9.48 21.39
N ASP A 410 4.47 9.68 21.41
CA ASP A 410 5.09 10.88 20.84
C ASP A 410 4.92 10.95 19.32
N ALA A 411 5.15 9.84 18.61
CA ALA A 411 4.89 9.77 17.17
C ALA A 411 3.40 9.97 16.87
N THR A 412 2.52 9.49 17.75
CA THR A 412 1.07 9.66 17.61
C THR A 412 0.67 11.11 17.76
N ALA A 413 1.13 11.79 18.82
CA ALA A 413 0.89 13.21 19.05
C ALA A 413 1.47 14.08 17.93
N HIS A 414 2.66 13.74 17.43
CA HIS A 414 3.26 14.43 16.30
C HIS A 414 2.41 14.29 15.02
N ALA A 415 1.89 13.10 14.73
CA ALA A 415 1.04 12.89 13.56
C ALA A 415 -0.37 13.47 13.74
N MET A 416 -0.91 13.47 14.96
CA MET A 416 -2.24 13.94 15.34
C MET A 416 -2.14 15.29 16.07
N ARG A 417 -1.64 16.32 15.39
CA ARG A 417 -1.38 17.64 15.97
C ARG A 417 -2.35 18.69 15.45
N ASP A 418 -2.59 19.74 16.24
CA ASP A 418 -3.37 20.91 15.84
C ASP A 418 -4.77 20.57 15.31
N GLY A 419 -5.41 19.56 15.91
CA GLY A 419 -6.73 19.08 15.50
C GLY A 419 -6.75 18.28 14.19
N HIS A 420 -5.59 17.88 13.66
CA HIS A 420 -5.46 17.20 12.37
C HIS A 420 -4.55 15.98 12.45
N TYR A 421 -4.88 14.94 11.68
CA TYR A 421 -3.88 13.97 11.24
C TYR A 421 -3.12 14.53 10.04
N ARG A 422 -1.80 14.56 10.16
CA ARG A 422 -0.85 15.18 9.21
C ARG A 422 -0.12 14.08 8.46
N THR A 423 -0.44 13.91 7.17
CA THR A 423 0.05 12.79 6.34
C THR A 423 1.54 12.88 5.96
N SER A 424 2.14 14.07 6.07
CA SER A 424 3.43 14.45 5.50
C SER A 424 3.52 14.36 3.97
N ASP A 425 2.40 14.25 3.26
CA ASP A 425 2.32 14.29 1.81
C ASP A 425 1.76 15.64 1.35
N ILE A 426 2.42 16.29 0.39
CA ILE A 426 2.01 17.57 -0.19
C ILE A 426 1.20 17.31 -1.45
N ALA A 427 0.07 18.02 -1.57
CA ALA A 427 -0.77 18.00 -2.76
C ALA A 427 -1.27 19.40 -3.11
N MET A 428 -1.73 19.56 -4.34
CA MET A 428 -2.44 20.74 -4.82
C MET A 428 -3.88 20.36 -5.16
N ARG A 429 -4.86 21.12 -4.69
CA ARG A 429 -6.26 21.02 -5.08
C ARG A 429 -6.55 21.97 -6.23
N ARG A 430 -7.04 21.41 -7.33
CA ARG A 430 -7.49 22.14 -8.52
C ARG A 430 -8.91 22.69 -8.33
N ASP A 431 -9.29 23.65 -9.18
CA ASP A 431 -10.63 24.26 -9.17
C ASP A 431 -11.76 23.25 -9.48
N ASP A 432 -11.44 22.20 -10.25
CA ASP A 432 -12.33 21.07 -10.55
C ASP A 432 -12.46 20.06 -9.39
N GLY A 433 -11.80 20.33 -8.25
CA GLY A 433 -11.84 19.50 -7.04
C GLY A 433 -10.89 18.30 -7.06
N TYR A 434 -10.12 18.10 -8.13
CA TYR A 434 -9.12 17.05 -8.23
C TYR A 434 -7.83 17.43 -7.48
N TYR A 435 -7.17 16.43 -6.92
CA TYR A 435 -5.92 16.60 -6.19
C TYR A 435 -4.74 16.06 -6.98
N VAL A 436 -3.68 16.85 -7.09
CA VAL A 436 -2.41 16.48 -7.72
C VAL A 436 -1.39 16.23 -6.62
N TYR A 437 -0.78 15.04 -6.62
CA TYR A 437 0.29 14.73 -5.69
C TYR A 437 1.55 15.53 -6.07
N ILE A 438 2.11 16.25 -5.11
CA ILE A 438 3.33 17.03 -5.33
C ILE A 438 4.54 16.25 -4.82
N GLY A 439 4.51 15.70 -3.61
CA GLY A 439 5.66 15.01 -3.04
C GLY A 439 5.57 14.86 -1.54
N ARG A 440 6.63 14.33 -0.94
CA ARG A 440 6.76 14.27 0.52
C ARG A 440 7.19 15.62 1.08
N ALA A 441 6.61 16.04 2.20
CA ALA A 441 6.95 17.30 2.84
C ALA A 441 8.45 17.39 3.19
N ASP A 442 9.07 16.26 3.55
CA ASP A 442 10.50 16.13 3.86
C ASP A 442 11.40 15.97 2.61
N ASP A 443 10.83 15.75 1.43
CA ASP A 443 11.57 15.62 0.17
C ASP A 443 11.50 16.92 -0.67
N VAL A 444 10.42 17.69 -0.55
CA VAL A 444 10.25 18.97 -1.25
C VAL A 444 11.25 20.00 -0.70
N PHE A 445 12.00 20.65 -1.58
CA PHE A 445 13.09 21.55 -1.20
C PHE A 445 13.01 22.90 -1.91
N LYS A 446 13.71 23.90 -1.38
CA LYS A 446 13.84 25.22 -2.00
C LYS A 446 15.12 25.30 -2.84
N SER A 447 15.00 25.90 -4.02
CA SER A 447 16.10 26.27 -4.90
C SER A 447 15.81 27.63 -5.49
N SER A 448 16.63 28.65 -5.17
CA SER A 448 16.40 30.04 -5.62
C SER A 448 14.99 30.57 -5.31
N ASP A 449 14.50 30.36 -4.09
CA ASP A 449 13.13 30.68 -3.64
C ASP A 449 11.97 29.96 -4.34
N TYR A 450 12.25 29.07 -5.29
CA TYR A 450 11.25 28.15 -5.83
C TYR A 450 11.17 26.87 -5.01
N ARG A 451 9.93 26.43 -4.73
CA ARG A 451 9.67 25.14 -4.12
C ARG A 451 9.65 24.07 -5.22
N LEU A 452 10.59 23.13 -5.15
CA LEU A 452 10.74 22.07 -6.14
C LEU A 452 10.28 20.73 -5.57
N SER A 453 9.44 20.05 -6.33
CA SER A 453 9.14 18.64 -6.11
C SER A 453 10.18 17.77 -6.80
N PRO A 454 10.88 16.88 -6.06
CA PRO A 454 11.67 15.82 -6.66
C PRO A 454 10.88 14.96 -7.65
N PHE A 455 9.61 14.67 -7.34
CA PHE A 455 8.80 13.76 -8.12
C PHE A 455 8.47 14.32 -9.51
N GLU A 456 8.18 15.61 -9.61
CA GLU A 456 7.95 16.27 -10.90
C GLU A 456 9.18 16.13 -11.81
N LEU A 457 10.36 16.36 -11.23
CA LEU A 457 11.65 16.30 -11.92
C LEU A 457 11.97 14.87 -12.36
N GLU A 458 11.77 13.90 -11.47
CA GLU A 458 11.94 12.47 -11.74
C GLU A 458 11.00 11.99 -12.86
N SER A 459 9.74 12.44 -12.86
CA SER A 459 8.74 12.07 -13.86
C SER A 459 9.15 12.51 -15.27
N VAL A 460 9.71 13.71 -15.39
CA VAL A 460 10.26 14.18 -16.66
C VAL A 460 11.49 13.36 -17.05
N LEU A 461 12.44 13.13 -16.13
CA LEU A 461 13.66 12.38 -16.42
C LEU A 461 13.38 10.94 -16.90
N ILE A 462 12.36 10.27 -16.34
CA ILE A 462 12.05 8.88 -16.70
C ILE A 462 11.60 8.72 -18.16
N GLU A 463 11.17 9.80 -18.81
CA GLU A 463 10.84 9.82 -20.23
C GLU A 463 12.08 9.69 -21.13
N HIS A 464 13.28 9.96 -20.62
CA HIS A 464 14.52 9.80 -21.39
C HIS A 464 14.81 8.31 -21.69
N PRO A 465 15.11 7.92 -22.95
CA PRO A 465 15.27 6.51 -23.33
C PRO A 465 16.32 5.74 -22.52
N ALA A 466 17.39 6.41 -22.09
CA ALA A 466 18.47 5.80 -21.32
C ALA A 466 18.15 5.56 -19.84
N ILE A 467 17.13 6.22 -19.27
CA ILE A 467 16.89 6.23 -17.82
C ILE A 467 15.94 5.10 -17.42
N ALA A 468 16.38 4.24 -16.51
CA ALA A 468 15.56 3.18 -15.92
C ALA A 468 14.87 3.68 -14.64
N GLU A 469 15.63 4.35 -13.77
CA GLU A 469 15.14 4.95 -12.52
C GLU A 469 15.87 6.27 -12.29
N ALA A 470 15.17 7.23 -11.69
CA ALA A 470 15.73 8.52 -11.29
C ALA A 470 15.31 8.84 -9.85
N ALA A 471 16.22 9.45 -9.09
CA ALA A 471 15.92 9.99 -7.76
C ALA A 471 16.50 11.38 -7.63
N VAL A 472 15.65 12.37 -7.38
CA VAL A 472 16.05 13.77 -7.23
C VAL A 472 16.14 14.13 -5.75
N VAL A 473 17.22 14.82 -5.38
CA VAL A 473 17.42 15.35 -4.03
C VAL A 473 17.98 16.77 -4.09
N PRO A 474 17.77 17.59 -3.05
CA PRO A 474 18.52 18.83 -2.89
C PRO A 474 20.01 18.51 -2.73
N SER A 475 20.85 19.20 -3.51
CA SER A 475 22.29 19.21 -3.32
C SER A 475 22.72 20.64 -2.95
N PRO A 476 23.51 20.85 -1.87
CA PRO A 476 23.87 22.19 -1.39
C PRO A 476 24.45 23.10 -2.48
N ASP A 477 24.02 24.36 -2.51
CA ASP A 477 24.51 25.38 -3.45
C ASP A 477 24.77 26.70 -2.71
N PRO A 478 25.96 27.32 -2.89
CA PRO A 478 26.36 28.52 -2.14
C PRO A 478 25.45 29.73 -2.34
N VAL A 479 24.74 29.80 -3.48
CA VAL A 479 23.92 30.96 -3.86
C VAL A 479 22.43 30.64 -3.80
N ARG A 480 22.05 29.43 -4.21
CA ARG A 480 20.65 29.02 -4.41
C ARG A 480 20.05 28.30 -3.22
N LEU A 481 20.77 28.21 -2.11
CA LEU A 481 20.55 27.31 -0.96
C LEU A 481 20.78 25.84 -1.34
N ALA A 482 20.07 25.36 -2.36
CA ALA A 482 20.28 24.05 -2.96
C ALA A 482 19.96 24.10 -4.46
N VAL A 483 20.49 23.13 -5.20
CA VAL A 483 20.11 22.85 -6.59
C VAL A 483 19.57 21.43 -6.71
N ALA A 484 18.75 21.19 -7.73
CA ALA A 484 18.25 19.86 -8.03
C ALA A 484 19.40 18.96 -8.54
N LYS A 485 19.71 17.91 -7.78
CA LYS A 485 20.60 16.82 -8.19
C LYS A 485 19.78 15.56 -8.47
N THR A 486 20.09 14.87 -9.55
CA THR A 486 19.48 13.57 -9.86
C THR A 486 20.49 12.43 -9.76
N PHE A 487 20.07 11.30 -9.21
CA PHE A 487 20.77 10.02 -9.27
C PHE A 487 20.05 9.13 -10.28
N ILE A 488 20.80 8.50 -11.19
CA ILE A 488 20.23 7.79 -12.35
C ILE A 488 20.75 6.36 -12.40
N THR A 489 19.81 5.41 -12.45
CA THR A 489 20.06 4.04 -12.90
C THR A 489 19.75 3.97 -14.40
N LEU A 490 20.68 3.45 -15.20
CA LEU A 490 20.52 3.32 -16.65
C LEU A 490 19.76 2.06 -17.05
N ARG A 491 19.10 2.10 -18.21
CA ARG A 491 18.56 0.90 -18.87
C ARG A 491 19.69 0.06 -19.44
N GLN A 492 19.43 -1.23 -19.61
CA GLN A 492 20.35 -2.15 -20.27
C GLN A 492 20.67 -1.65 -21.70
N GLY A 493 21.95 -1.72 -22.08
CA GLY A 493 22.45 -1.23 -23.37
C GLY A 493 22.91 0.22 -23.39
N TYR A 494 22.79 0.94 -22.27
CA TYR A 494 23.36 2.28 -22.09
C TYR A 494 24.54 2.24 -21.11
N GLU A 495 25.56 3.06 -21.37
CA GLU A 495 26.73 3.20 -20.51
C GLU A 495 26.87 4.65 -20.02
N ALA A 496 27.26 4.79 -18.75
CA ALA A 496 27.50 6.08 -18.13
C ALA A 496 28.67 6.79 -18.81
N SER A 497 28.44 7.99 -19.34
CA SER A 497 29.47 8.78 -20.03
C SER A 497 29.17 10.28 -19.94
N PRO A 498 30.17 11.15 -20.14
CA PRO A 498 29.95 12.60 -20.24
C PRO A 498 28.99 12.97 -21.38
N ALA A 499 29.05 12.24 -22.51
CA ALA A 499 28.16 12.46 -23.65
C ALA A 499 26.69 12.18 -23.29
N LEU A 500 26.43 11.08 -22.59
CA LEU A 500 25.08 10.75 -22.11
C LEU A 500 24.60 11.72 -21.03
N ALA A 501 25.50 12.18 -20.14
CA ALA A 501 25.18 13.22 -19.16
C ALA A 501 24.72 14.51 -19.84
N LEU A 502 25.45 14.97 -20.86
CA LEU A 502 25.08 16.13 -21.67
C LEU A 502 23.73 15.96 -22.38
N GLU A 503 23.47 14.78 -22.97
CA GLU A 503 22.18 14.44 -23.58
C GLU A 503 21.03 14.59 -22.58
N ILE A 504 21.19 14.03 -21.38
CA ILE A 504 20.19 14.11 -20.30
C ILE A 504 19.99 15.55 -19.84
N PHE A 505 21.07 16.34 -19.70
CA PHE A 505 20.95 17.77 -19.35
C PHE A 505 20.16 18.53 -20.42
N ARG A 506 20.45 18.32 -21.71
CA ARG A 506 19.70 18.93 -22.83
C ARG A 506 18.23 18.56 -22.79
N PHE A 507 17.93 17.27 -22.66
CA PHE A 507 16.58 16.76 -22.54
C PHE A 507 15.83 17.41 -21.37
N SER A 508 16.47 17.49 -20.19
CA SER A 508 15.86 18.12 -19.02
C SER A 508 15.58 19.61 -19.25
N ARG A 509 16.46 20.34 -19.95
CA ARG A 509 16.29 21.78 -20.25
C ARG A 509 15.18 22.05 -21.25
N GLU A 510 14.95 21.13 -22.18
CA GLU A 510 13.86 21.22 -23.15
C GLU A 510 12.49 21.04 -22.47
N LYS A 511 12.43 20.13 -21.49
CA LYS A 511 11.17 19.71 -20.85
C LYS A 511 10.84 20.46 -19.57
N LEU A 512 11.83 20.98 -18.85
CA LEU A 512 11.65 21.64 -17.57
C LEU A 512 11.80 23.15 -17.68
N ALA A 513 10.97 23.88 -16.92
CA ALA A 513 11.12 25.32 -16.76
C ALA A 513 12.51 25.68 -16.18
N PRO A 514 13.08 26.86 -16.49
CA PRO A 514 14.45 27.22 -16.09
C PRO A 514 14.78 27.08 -14.60
N TYR A 515 13.81 27.32 -13.72
CA TYR A 515 13.98 27.22 -12.27
C TYR A 515 13.91 25.78 -11.73
N LYS A 516 13.41 24.83 -12.54
CA LYS A 516 13.34 23.39 -12.24
C LYS A 516 14.53 22.61 -12.78
N ARG A 517 15.50 23.26 -13.44
CA ARG A 517 16.59 22.55 -14.11
C ARG A 517 17.39 21.67 -13.17
N ILE A 518 17.68 20.46 -13.63
CA ILE A 518 18.67 19.57 -13.03
C ILE A 518 20.04 20.20 -13.27
N ARG A 519 20.78 20.48 -12.19
CA ARG A 519 22.12 21.11 -12.27
C ARG A 519 23.25 20.11 -12.01
N ARG A 520 22.94 18.99 -11.37
CA ARG A 520 23.89 17.91 -11.07
C ARG A 520 23.22 16.59 -11.39
N LEU A 521 23.94 15.66 -12.02
CA LEU A 521 23.48 14.30 -12.24
C LEU A 521 24.57 13.31 -11.87
N GLN A 522 24.20 12.16 -11.33
CA GLN A 522 25.13 11.09 -10.98
C GLN A 522 24.59 9.74 -11.44
N PHE A 523 25.36 8.99 -12.21
CA PHE A 523 25.03 7.59 -12.50
C PHE A 523 25.43 6.73 -11.31
N ALA A 524 24.45 6.12 -10.65
CA ALA A 524 24.66 5.28 -9.47
C ALA A 524 23.46 4.37 -9.23
N GLU A 525 23.68 3.24 -8.55
CA GLU A 525 22.59 2.43 -8.04
C GLU A 525 21.82 3.18 -6.94
N LEU A 526 20.49 3.14 -7.02
CA LEU A 526 19.61 3.79 -6.07
C LEU A 526 19.41 2.90 -4.83
N PRO A 527 19.62 3.41 -3.60
CA PRO A 527 19.34 2.66 -2.39
C PRO A 527 17.83 2.42 -2.27
N LYS A 528 17.42 1.19 -1.93
CA LYS A 528 16.01 0.81 -1.84
C LYS A 528 15.68 0.17 -0.49
N THR A 529 14.45 0.35 -0.06
CA THR A 529 13.83 -0.43 1.02
C THR A 529 13.60 -1.88 0.57
N ILE A 530 13.28 -2.77 1.50
CA ILE A 530 12.87 -4.16 1.21
C ILE A 530 11.69 -4.19 0.21
N SER A 531 10.77 -3.22 0.28
CA SER A 531 9.63 -3.12 -0.65
C SER A 531 9.97 -2.44 -1.98
N GLY A 532 11.25 -2.24 -2.32
CA GLY A 532 11.70 -1.63 -3.58
C GLY A 532 11.59 -0.11 -3.66
N LYS A 533 11.06 0.58 -2.64
CA LYS A 533 10.98 2.06 -2.62
C LYS A 533 12.36 2.69 -2.48
N ILE A 534 12.67 3.69 -3.28
CA ILE A 534 13.93 4.47 -3.22
C ILE A 534 14.06 5.17 -1.85
N ARG A 535 15.20 5.03 -1.19
CA ARG A 535 15.53 5.67 0.09
C ARG A 535 16.19 7.04 -0.14
N ARG A 536 15.40 8.04 -0.53
CA ARG A 536 15.91 9.41 -0.77
C ARG A 536 16.61 10.04 0.44
N VAL A 537 16.22 9.67 1.66
CA VAL A 537 16.91 10.14 2.88
C VAL A 537 18.40 9.79 2.87
N GLU A 538 18.75 8.61 2.33
CA GLU A 538 20.13 8.16 2.29
C GLU A 538 20.92 8.96 1.25
N LEU A 539 20.32 9.20 0.08
CA LEU A 539 20.89 10.05 -0.96
C LEU A 539 21.06 11.50 -0.47
N ARG A 540 20.06 12.06 0.22
CA ARG A 540 20.16 13.38 0.87
C ARG A 540 21.28 13.41 1.91
N ARG A 541 21.37 12.39 2.75
CA ARG A 541 22.41 12.28 3.77
C ARG A 541 23.80 12.29 3.12
N ARG A 542 24.00 11.57 2.01
CA ARG A 542 25.25 11.61 1.22
C ARG A 542 25.56 13.04 0.75
N GLU A 543 24.57 13.80 0.31
CA GLU A 543 24.76 15.20 -0.10
C GLU A 543 25.02 16.16 1.08
N ILE A 544 24.44 15.91 2.26
CA ILE A 544 24.69 16.70 3.47
C ILE A 544 26.08 16.39 4.05
N GLU A 545 26.46 15.11 4.10
CA GLU A 545 27.76 14.64 4.62
C GLU A 545 28.94 15.08 3.74
N ARG A 546 28.68 15.46 2.47
CA ARG A 546 29.66 16.07 1.57
C ARG A 546 30.19 17.42 2.08
N GLY A 547 29.43 18.13 2.91
CA GLY A 547 29.81 19.44 3.46
C GLY A 547 30.02 20.53 2.39
N ASP A 548 30.82 21.54 2.71
CA ASP A 548 31.12 22.70 1.85
C ASP A 548 32.16 22.44 0.74
N ASP A 549 32.67 21.20 0.60
CA ASP A 549 33.51 20.84 -0.56
C ASP A 549 32.64 20.63 -1.80
N THR A 550 32.17 21.75 -2.34
CA THR A 550 31.38 21.83 -3.56
C THR A 550 32.25 21.84 -4.82
N SER A 551 33.50 21.36 -4.76
CA SER A 551 34.43 21.44 -5.90
C SER A 551 34.77 20.07 -6.50
N ALA A 552 34.81 19.02 -5.66
CA ALA A 552 35.16 17.67 -6.07
C ALA A 552 33.94 16.90 -6.57
N ARG A 553 33.99 16.36 -7.80
CA ARG A 553 32.92 15.52 -8.37
C ARG A 553 33.01 14.12 -7.79
N MET A 554 31.88 13.53 -7.44
CA MET A 554 31.83 12.11 -7.08
C MET A 554 31.99 11.21 -8.32
N PRO A 555 32.38 9.93 -8.15
CA PRO A 555 32.39 8.98 -9.25
C PRO A 555 31.04 8.92 -9.98
N GLY A 556 31.09 9.07 -11.31
CA GLY A 556 29.90 9.08 -12.16
C GLY A 556 29.05 10.36 -12.05
N GLU A 557 29.50 11.39 -11.34
CA GLU A 557 28.82 12.67 -11.20
C GLU A 557 29.28 13.68 -12.27
N TYR A 558 28.31 14.38 -12.84
CA TYR A 558 28.49 15.41 -13.86
C TYR A 558 27.66 16.62 -13.49
N TRP A 559 28.23 17.81 -13.66
CA TRP A 559 27.56 19.06 -13.37
C TRP A 559 27.21 19.78 -14.67
N GLU A 560 26.09 20.49 -14.69
CA GLU A 560 25.64 21.20 -15.90
C GLU A 560 26.68 22.24 -16.35
N GLU A 561 27.42 22.83 -15.40
CA GLU A 561 28.51 23.78 -15.69
C GLU A 561 29.71 23.15 -16.39
N ASP A 562 29.92 21.84 -16.25
CA ASP A 562 30.97 21.10 -16.98
C ASP A 562 30.70 21.13 -18.50
N PHE A 563 29.46 21.44 -18.92
CA PHE A 563 29.02 21.50 -20.31
C PHE A 563 28.48 22.87 -20.71
N ALA A 564 28.94 23.93 -20.04
CA ALA A 564 28.40 25.28 -20.25
C ALA A 564 28.55 25.78 -21.71
N ALA A 565 29.53 25.29 -22.48
CA ALA A 565 29.71 25.67 -23.87
C ALA A 565 28.71 24.98 -24.81
N GLU A 566 28.38 23.73 -24.51
CA GLU A 566 27.55 22.83 -25.30
C GLU A 566 26.05 22.96 -25.01
N LEU A 567 25.72 23.64 -23.91
CA LEU A 567 24.38 23.91 -23.41
C LEU A 567 23.95 25.38 -23.61
N LYS A 568 24.72 26.18 -24.37
CA LYS A 568 24.34 27.55 -24.73
C LYS A 568 23.17 27.60 -25.70
#